data_AF-A0A6J8APA9-F1
#
_entry.id   AF-A0A6J8APA9-F1
#
_cell.length_a   1.000
_cell.length_b   1.000
_cell.length_c   1.000
_cell.angle_alpha   90.00
_cell.angle_beta   90.00
_cell.angle_gamma   90.00
#
_symmetry.space_group_name_H-M   'P 1'
#
loop_
_entity.id
_entity.type
_entity.pdbx_description
1 polymer ?
#
loop_
_entity_poly.entity_id
_entity_poly.type
_entity_poly.pdbx_seq_one_letter_code
_entity_poly.pdbx_strand_id
1 'polypeptide(L)'
;MIDTESVIYRHTNLATCKTLPYGSYQSEPPERNIVARTNIITTNKDDPEKIYSILPNHLEDLFVASSRELSERQTLQLKNLLIRHSDAFAKSKNDLGCCDLIEHTIDTGDARPVKQNPRRFPLAKREAADHEINRMLERGIIEPSTSPWSSPIVLVPKKSDGSWRFCADFRKINNLTKKKTRIRSPE
;
A
#
# COMPACT_ATOMS: atom_id res chain seq x y z
N MET A 1 -6.31 -7.20 -24.47
CA MET A 1 -5.37 -6.07 -24.68
C MET A 1 -5.82 -5.01 -23.70
N ILE A 2 -5.16 -4.88 -22.56
CA ILE A 2 -5.63 -3.96 -21.51
C ILE A 2 -5.14 -2.57 -21.94
N ASP A 3 -6.07 -1.74 -22.39
CA ASP A 3 -5.79 -0.35 -22.71
C ASP A 3 -5.27 0.34 -21.45
N THR A 4 -4.05 0.88 -21.54
CA THR A 4 -3.39 1.65 -20.48
C THR A 4 -3.98 3.05 -20.32
N GLU A 5 -5.26 3.22 -20.69
CA GLU A 5 -5.98 4.47 -20.54
C GLU A 5 -6.20 4.75 -19.05
N SER A 6 -5.36 5.64 -18.54
CA SER A 6 -5.66 6.52 -17.41
C SER A 6 -6.07 5.81 -16.11
N VAL A 7 -5.24 4.90 -15.66
CA VAL A 7 -5.25 4.38 -14.29
C VAL A 7 -5.07 5.56 -13.31
N ILE A 8 -6.08 5.84 -12.49
CA ILE A 8 -5.95 6.79 -11.37
C ILE A 8 -5.48 6.02 -10.15
N TYR A 9 -4.49 6.58 -9.45
CA TYR A 9 -4.17 6.15 -8.08
C TYR A 9 -5.33 6.54 -7.16
N ARG A 10 -5.78 5.64 -6.27
CA ARG A 10 -6.87 5.85 -5.30
C ARG A 10 -6.61 6.91 -4.22
N HIS A 11 -5.96 8.00 -4.60
CA HIS A 11 -5.86 9.20 -3.80
C HIS A 11 -6.26 10.36 -4.72
N THR A 12 -7.52 10.76 -4.57
CA THR A 12 -8.15 11.97 -5.11
C THR A 12 -8.68 11.87 -6.55
N ASN A 13 -10.00 11.88 -6.70
CA ASN A 13 -10.68 12.71 -7.69
C ASN A 13 -12.13 12.96 -7.26
N LEU A 14 -12.41 14.20 -6.88
CA LEU A 14 -13.74 14.75 -6.75
C LEU A 14 -14.23 15.10 -8.17
N ALA A 15 -15.13 14.29 -8.74
CA ALA A 15 -16.05 14.70 -9.80
C ALA A 15 -17.22 13.69 -9.91
N THR A 16 -18.28 13.99 -9.16
CA THR A 16 -19.72 13.75 -9.45
C THR A 16 -20.25 12.36 -9.82
N CYS A 17 -21.01 11.82 -8.85
CA CYS A 17 -22.41 11.36 -8.90
C CYS A 17 -22.84 10.07 -9.66
N LYS A 18 -23.32 9.12 -8.84
CA LYS A 18 -24.23 7.97 -8.99
C LYS A 18 -25.03 7.83 -10.31
N THR A 19 -25.04 6.59 -10.83
CA THR A 19 -26.23 5.71 -10.93
C THR A 19 -25.79 4.25 -11.17
N LEU A 20 -26.30 3.31 -10.36
CA LEU A 20 -26.31 1.87 -10.65
C LEU A 20 -27.39 1.55 -11.71
N PRO A 21 -27.27 0.43 -12.45
CA PRO A 21 -28.19 -0.65 -12.12
C PRO A 21 -27.54 -2.05 -12.00
N TYR A 22 -28.17 -2.77 -11.08
CA TYR A 22 -28.21 -4.19 -10.76
C TYR A 22 -27.99 -5.19 -11.93
N GLY A 23 -27.13 -6.19 -11.72
CA GLY A 23 -26.91 -7.31 -12.66
C GLY A 23 -25.96 -8.37 -12.10
N SER A 24 -26.53 -9.29 -11.31
CA SER A 24 -26.01 -10.58 -10.81
C SER A 24 -24.63 -11.08 -11.25
N TYR A 25 -23.67 -11.10 -10.32
CA TYR A 25 -22.66 -12.16 -10.25
C TYR A 25 -22.73 -12.79 -8.85
N GLN A 26 -23.50 -13.87 -8.75
CA GLN A 26 -23.31 -14.84 -7.68
C GLN A 26 -22.08 -15.67 -8.07
N SER A 27 -20.98 -15.46 -7.37
CA SER A 27 -19.96 -16.48 -7.21
C SER A 27 -19.71 -16.60 -5.71
N GLU A 28 -20.10 -17.75 -5.17
CA GLU A 28 -19.94 -18.11 -3.77
C GLU A 28 -18.49 -17.90 -3.30
N PRO A 29 -18.27 -17.50 -2.03
CA PRO A 29 -16.92 -17.32 -1.50
C PRO A 29 -16.21 -18.69 -1.51
N PRO A 30 -14.97 -18.80 -2.03
CA PRO A 30 -14.25 -20.05 -1.98
C PRO A 30 -14.02 -20.40 -0.51
N GLU A 31 -14.47 -21.60 -0.15
CA GLU A 31 -14.35 -22.16 1.18
C GLU A 31 -12.93 -21.97 1.70
N ARG A 32 -12.83 -21.22 2.79
CA ARG A 32 -11.58 -21.08 3.53
C ARG A 32 -11.26 -22.45 4.11
N ASN A 33 -10.40 -23.20 3.44
CA ASN A 33 -9.60 -24.22 4.11
C ASN A 33 -8.60 -23.49 5.01
N ILE A 34 -9.12 -22.99 6.14
CA ILE A 34 -8.34 -22.67 7.32
C ILE A 34 -7.83 -24.03 7.78
N VAL A 35 -6.68 -24.45 7.28
CA VAL A 35 -5.89 -25.43 8.01
C VAL A 35 -5.53 -24.71 9.30
N ALA A 36 -6.32 -24.98 10.34
CA ALA A 36 -6.03 -24.60 11.70
C ALA A 36 -4.69 -25.26 12.06
N ARG A 37 -3.59 -24.58 11.74
CA ARG A 37 -2.32 -24.83 12.38
C ARG A 37 -2.48 -24.28 13.78
N THR A 38 -2.89 -25.19 14.64
CA THR A 38 -3.13 -25.05 16.07
C THR A 38 -2.13 -24.09 16.71
N ASN A 39 -2.67 -23.02 17.30
CA ASN A 39 -1.93 -22.17 18.23
C ASN A 39 -1.65 -23.01 19.48
N ILE A 40 -0.48 -23.62 19.56
CA ILE A 40 -0.01 -24.27 20.78
C ILE A 40 0.45 -23.15 21.72
N ILE A 41 -0.37 -22.85 22.73
CA ILE A 41 0.02 -22.04 23.88
C ILE A 41 0.95 -22.91 24.73
N THR A 42 2.25 -22.60 24.78
CA THR A 42 3.18 -23.26 25.70
C THR A 42 3.10 -22.57 27.06
N THR A 43 2.26 -23.09 27.95
CA THR A 43 2.36 -22.77 29.38
C THR A 43 3.58 -23.50 29.96
N ASN A 44 4.60 -22.77 30.40
CA ASN A 44 5.66 -23.36 31.23
C ASN A 44 5.04 -23.83 32.54
N LYS A 45 5.29 -25.08 32.93
CA LYS A 45 4.72 -25.70 34.15
C LYS A 45 5.22 -25.06 35.45
N ASP A 46 6.27 -24.25 35.38
CA ASP A 46 6.94 -23.70 36.56
C ASP A 46 6.46 -22.29 36.95
N ASP A 47 5.66 -21.60 36.11
CA ASP A 47 5.20 -20.23 36.40
C ASP A 47 3.93 -19.86 35.58
N PRO A 48 2.71 -20.12 36.10
CA PRO A 48 1.46 -20.02 35.35
C PRO A 48 1.02 -18.59 34.99
N GLU A 49 1.67 -17.55 35.53
CA GLU A 49 1.33 -16.14 35.25
C GLU A 49 2.12 -15.52 34.08
N LYS A 50 3.19 -16.17 33.61
CA LYS A 50 3.96 -15.69 32.45
C LYS A 50 3.41 -16.26 31.15
N ILE A 51 2.47 -15.54 30.55
CA ILE A 51 2.13 -15.72 29.14
C ILE A 51 3.33 -15.25 28.31
N TYR A 52 4.19 -16.18 27.88
CA TYR A 52 5.17 -15.91 26.83
C TYR A 52 4.41 -15.76 25.52
N SER A 53 3.91 -14.56 25.25
CA SER A 53 3.34 -14.24 23.95
C SER A 53 4.40 -14.49 22.87
N ILE A 54 3.99 -15.24 21.84
CA ILE A 54 4.83 -15.60 20.72
C ILE A 54 5.13 -14.31 19.94
N LEU A 55 6.40 -14.06 19.61
CA LEU A 55 6.78 -12.91 18.80
C LEU A 55 6.32 -13.17 17.36
N PRO A 56 5.58 -12.26 16.72
CA PRO A 56 5.21 -12.41 15.31
C PRO A 56 6.44 -12.50 14.39
N ASN A 57 6.39 -13.39 13.39
CA ASN A 57 7.52 -13.66 12.50
C ASN A 57 8.09 -12.41 11.82
N HIS A 58 7.25 -11.43 11.47
CA HIS A 58 7.71 -10.20 10.81
C HIS A 58 8.51 -9.27 11.72
N LEU A 59 8.56 -9.54 13.03
CA LEU A 59 9.30 -8.77 14.02
C LEU A 59 10.55 -9.50 14.51
N GLU A 60 10.79 -10.74 14.11
CA GLU A 60 11.94 -11.53 14.56
C GLU A 60 13.26 -10.87 14.20
N ASP A 61 13.42 -10.46 12.94
CA ASP A 61 14.64 -9.79 12.48
C ASP A 61 14.90 -8.50 13.23
N LEU A 62 13.85 -7.70 13.46
CA LEU A 62 13.94 -6.44 14.21
C LEU A 62 14.32 -6.69 15.67
N PHE A 63 13.70 -7.69 16.30
CA PHE A 63 13.99 -8.09 17.66
C PHE A 63 15.44 -8.55 17.82
N VAL A 64 15.91 -9.46 16.97
CA VAL A 64 17.29 -9.98 16.98
C VAL A 64 18.31 -8.87 16.74
N ALA A 65 18.03 -7.95 15.81
CA ALA A 65 18.91 -6.81 15.57
C ALA A 65 18.98 -5.86 16.78
N SER A 66 17.84 -5.63 17.45
CA SER A 66 17.73 -4.66 18.54
C SER A 66 18.11 -5.24 19.92
N SER A 67 18.17 -6.56 20.08
CA SER A 67 18.43 -7.22 21.36
C SER A 67 19.91 -7.51 21.64
N ARG A 68 20.83 -7.23 20.71
CA ARG A 68 22.24 -7.66 20.78
C ARG A 68 23.01 -7.14 21.99
N GLU A 69 22.67 -5.95 22.47
CA GLU A 69 23.38 -5.25 23.55
C GLU A 69 22.48 -5.02 24.78
N LEU A 70 21.35 -5.72 24.86
CA LEU A 70 20.37 -5.56 25.93
C LEU A 70 20.56 -6.59 27.04
N SER A 71 20.39 -6.15 28.29
CA SER A 71 20.23 -7.08 29.41
C SER A 71 18.98 -7.95 29.24
N GLU A 72 18.90 -9.08 29.95
CA GLU A 72 17.72 -9.97 29.91
C GLU A 72 16.42 -9.23 30.22
N ARG A 73 16.45 -8.32 31.22
CA ARG A 73 15.29 -7.50 31.59
C ARG A 73 14.87 -6.57 30.45
N GLN A 74 15.82 -5.90 29.80
CA GLN A 74 15.55 -4.99 28.68
C GLN A 74 15.06 -5.76 27.45
N THR A 75 15.64 -6.93 27.19
CA THR A 75 15.21 -7.83 26.10
C THR A 75 13.75 -8.26 26.28
N LEU A 76 13.34 -8.58 27.51
CA LEU A 76 11.94 -8.89 27.81
C LEU A 76 11.01 -7.69 27.62
N GLN A 77 11.44 -6.50 28.07
CA GLN A 77 10.68 -5.26 27.86
C GLN A 77 10.50 -4.94 26.37
N LEU A 78 11.57 -5.09 25.59
CA LEU A 78 11.55 -4.92 24.14
C LEU A 78 10.59 -5.90 23.48
N LYS A 79 10.67 -7.20 23.82
CA LYS A 79 9.78 -8.23 23.28
C LYS A 79 8.31 -7.86 23.52
N ASN A 80 7.97 -7.48 24.75
CA ASN A 80 6.61 -7.08 25.11
C ASN A 80 6.15 -5.81 24.36
N LEU A 81 7.05 -4.85 24.16
CA LEU A 81 6.77 -3.64 23.39
C LEU A 81 6.48 -3.96 21.91
N LEU A 82 7.30 -4.79 21.30
CA LEU A 82 7.13 -5.21 19.90
C LEU A 82 5.83 -5.98 19.69
N ILE A 83 5.48 -6.88 20.62
CA ILE A 83 4.22 -7.61 20.56
C ILE A 83 3.03 -6.66 20.68
N ARG A 84 3.07 -5.74 21.65
CA ARG A 84 2.01 -4.75 21.89
C ARG A 84 1.75 -3.85 20.68
N HIS A 85 2.79 -3.47 19.96
CA HIS A 85 2.70 -2.57 18.80
C HIS A 85 2.98 -3.29 17.48
N SER A 86 2.67 -4.59 17.42
CA SER A 86 3.01 -5.44 16.26
C SER A 86 2.34 -5.01 14.95
N ASP A 87 1.20 -4.33 15.06
CA ASP A 87 0.40 -3.74 13.99
C ASP A 87 0.99 -2.42 13.44
N ALA A 88 1.83 -1.73 14.22
CA ALA A 88 2.50 -0.51 13.77
C ALA A 88 3.63 -0.79 12.75
N PHE A 89 4.03 -2.04 12.60
CA PHE A 89 5.08 -2.46 11.68
C PHE A 89 4.51 -3.24 10.50
N ALA A 90 4.97 -2.89 9.30
CA ALA A 90 4.60 -3.61 8.08
C ALA A 90 5.08 -5.07 8.14
N LYS A 91 4.17 -6.01 7.92
CA LYS A 91 4.46 -7.46 7.89
C LYS A 91 5.28 -7.87 6.68
N SER A 92 5.21 -7.09 5.61
CA SER A 92 5.99 -7.28 4.39
C SER A 92 6.10 -5.97 3.61
N LYS A 93 6.94 -5.94 2.57
CA LYS A 93 6.98 -4.81 1.60
C LYS A 93 5.64 -4.52 0.93
N ASN A 94 4.71 -5.46 1.02
CA ASN A 94 3.40 -5.44 0.38
C ASN A 94 2.27 -5.09 1.36
N ASP A 95 2.58 -4.96 2.65
CA ASP A 95 1.63 -4.62 3.70
C ASP A 95 1.46 -3.11 3.77
N LEU A 96 0.59 -2.60 2.89
CA LEU A 96 0.26 -1.19 2.82
C LEU A 96 -0.94 -0.91 3.71
N GLY A 97 -0.78 0.02 4.65
CA GLY A 97 -1.91 0.56 5.40
C GLY A 97 -2.78 1.49 4.53
N CYS A 98 -4.00 1.74 4.99
CA CYS A 98 -4.91 2.73 4.42
C CYS A 98 -5.40 3.65 5.54
N CYS A 99 -5.47 4.95 5.27
CA CYS A 99 -6.10 5.92 6.16
C CYS A 99 -7.45 6.28 5.56
N ASP A 100 -8.52 5.91 6.25
CA ASP A 100 -9.92 6.17 5.86
C ASP A 100 -10.52 7.41 6.54
N LEU A 101 -9.75 8.08 7.41
CA LEU A 101 -10.21 9.24 8.18
C LEU A 101 -10.41 10.50 7.34
N ILE A 102 -9.56 10.71 6.32
CA ILE A 102 -9.59 11.91 5.49
C ILE A 102 -9.30 11.60 4.04
N GLU A 103 -9.99 12.28 3.14
CA GLU A 103 -9.64 12.31 1.73
C GLU A 103 -8.77 13.53 1.44
N HIS A 104 -7.68 13.33 0.71
CA HIS A 104 -6.89 14.45 0.22
C HIS A 104 -7.60 15.12 -0.96
N THR A 105 -7.35 16.41 -1.19
CA THR A 105 -7.80 17.08 -2.42
C THR A 105 -6.67 17.94 -2.95
N ILE A 106 -6.31 17.68 -4.21
CA ILE A 106 -5.30 18.42 -4.96
C ILE A 106 -5.97 19.65 -5.57
N ASP A 107 -5.62 20.84 -5.09
CA ASP A 107 -6.17 22.10 -5.60
C ASP A 107 -5.34 22.58 -6.81
N THR A 108 -5.92 22.52 -8.00
CA THR A 108 -5.34 23.03 -9.24
C THR A 108 -5.86 24.42 -9.64
N GLY A 109 -6.67 25.07 -8.79
CA GLY A 109 -7.38 26.30 -9.11
C GLY A 109 -8.20 26.18 -10.40
N ASP A 110 -8.16 27.23 -11.23
CA ASP A 110 -8.87 27.30 -12.51
C ASP A 110 -8.09 26.68 -13.69
N ALA A 111 -7.07 25.86 -13.39
CA ALA A 111 -6.26 25.23 -14.42
C ALA A 111 -7.07 24.25 -15.26
N ARG A 112 -6.87 24.30 -16.58
CA ARG A 112 -7.48 23.33 -17.51
C ARG A 112 -6.83 21.96 -17.36
N PRO A 113 -7.58 20.86 -17.60
CA PRO A 113 -7.04 19.51 -17.57
C PRO A 113 -5.83 19.30 -18.49
N VAL A 114 -4.82 18.62 -17.96
CA VAL A 114 -3.62 18.22 -18.70
C VAL A 114 -3.67 16.72 -18.97
N LYS A 115 -3.92 16.35 -20.22
CA LYS A 115 -3.83 14.96 -20.70
C LYS A 115 -2.50 14.76 -21.44
N GLN A 116 -1.66 13.88 -20.91
CA GLN A 116 -0.40 13.51 -21.55
C GLN A 116 -0.51 12.11 -22.15
N ASN A 117 0.05 11.94 -23.36
CA ASN A 117 0.09 10.63 -24.00
C ASN A 117 1.01 9.66 -23.23
N PRO A 118 0.63 8.37 -23.11
CA PRO A 118 1.49 7.34 -22.57
C PRO A 118 2.82 7.24 -23.34
N ARG A 119 3.91 6.93 -22.63
CA ARG A 119 5.21 6.71 -23.27
C ARG A 119 5.26 5.32 -23.89
N ARG A 120 5.90 5.22 -25.07
CA ARG A 120 6.19 3.93 -25.68
C ARG A 120 7.32 3.23 -24.92
N PHE A 121 7.06 2.00 -24.49
CA PHE A 121 8.05 1.14 -23.86
C PHE A 121 8.50 0.03 -24.82
N PRO A 122 9.81 -0.32 -24.82
CA PRO A 122 10.28 -1.60 -25.33
C PRO A 122 9.56 -2.77 -24.66
N LEU A 123 9.45 -3.92 -25.34
CA LEU A 123 8.63 -5.05 -24.90
C LEU A 123 8.95 -5.50 -23.46
N ALA A 124 10.24 -5.70 -23.13
CA ALA A 124 10.68 -6.10 -21.80
C ALA A 124 10.30 -5.09 -20.68
N LYS A 125 10.17 -3.80 -21.02
CA LYS A 125 9.71 -2.78 -20.06
C LYS A 125 8.19 -2.78 -19.93
N ARG A 126 7.46 -3.12 -20.99
CA ARG A 126 6.00 -3.18 -20.99
C ARG A 126 5.50 -4.27 -20.04
N GLU A 127 6.09 -5.46 -20.10
CA GLU A 127 5.74 -6.56 -19.20
C GLU A 127 5.91 -6.19 -17.73
N ALA A 128 7.01 -5.50 -17.40
CA ALA A 128 7.24 -5.00 -16.05
C ALA A 128 6.22 -3.94 -15.61
N ALA A 129 5.78 -3.06 -16.53
CA ALA A 129 4.72 -2.10 -16.26
C ALA A 129 3.37 -2.79 -16.02
N ASP A 130 2.99 -3.71 -16.90
CA ASP A 130 1.70 -4.41 -16.85
C ASP A 130 1.58 -5.26 -15.58
N HIS A 131 2.65 -5.95 -15.19
CA HIS A 131 2.71 -6.69 -13.93
C HIS A 131 2.46 -5.77 -12.71
N GLU A 132 3.10 -4.60 -12.67
CA GLU A 132 2.91 -3.67 -11.56
C GLU A 132 1.50 -3.08 -11.53
N ILE A 133 0.93 -2.74 -12.70
CA ILE A 133 -0.45 -2.25 -12.83
C ILE A 133 -1.43 -3.29 -12.28
N ASN A 134 -1.33 -4.56 -12.72
CA ASN A 134 -2.22 -5.61 -12.24
C ASN A 134 -2.08 -5.80 -10.72
N ARG A 135 -0.86 -5.83 -10.19
CA ARG A 135 -0.62 -5.93 -8.74
C ARG A 135 -1.27 -4.79 -7.96
N MET A 136 -1.20 -3.57 -8.47
CA MET A 136 -1.80 -2.40 -7.82
C MET A 136 -3.34 -2.40 -7.93
N LEU A 137 -3.90 -2.87 -9.06
CA LEU A 137 -5.34 -3.04 -9.26
C LEU A 137 -5.91 -4.08 -8.28
N GLU A 138 -5.29 -5.25 -8.20
CA GLU A 138 -5.69 -6.34 -7.28
C GLU A 138 -5.69 -5.89 -5.81
N ARG A 139 -4.80 -4.96 -5.45
CA ARG A 139 -4.72 -4.39 -4.10
C ARG A 139 -5.61 -3.18 -3.87
N GLY A 140 -6.32 -2.70 -4.89
CA GLY A 140 -7.12 -1.48 -4.81
C GLY A 140 -6.30 -0.22 -4.56
N ILE A 141 -5.00 -0.20 -4.91
CA ILE A 141 -4.15 1.00 -4.85
C ILE A 141 -4.51 1.97 -5.99
N ILE A 142 -4.93 1.40 -7.12
CA ILE A 142 -5.33 2.13 -8.32
C ILE A 142 -6.66 1.58 -8.84
N GLU A 143 -7.32 2.34 -9.71
CA GLU A 143 -8.52 1.91 -10.41
C GLU A 143 -8.58 2.46 -11.85
N PRO A 144 -9.32 1.81 -12.76
CA PRO A 144 -9.55 2.34 -14.10
C PRO A 144 -10.28 3.69 -14.04
N SER A 145 -9.96 4.60 -14.96
CA SER A 145 -10.70 5.87 -15.07
C SER A 145 -10.76 6.44 -16.48
N THR A 146 -11.68 7.38 -16.65
CA THR A 146 -11.87 8.17 -17.87
C THR A 146 -11.50 9.65 -17.66
N SER A 147 -10.59 9.95 -16.73
CA SER A 147 -10.25 11.32 -16.34
C SER A 147 -9.72 12.16 -17.51
N PRO A 148 -10.08 13.46 -17.58
CA PRO A 148 -9.46 14.40 -18.53
C PRO A 148 -8.01 14.75 -18.15
N TRP A 149 -7.54 14.33 -16.96
CA TRP A 149 -6.16 14.46 -16.50
C TRP A 149 -5.42 13.14 -16.70
N SER A 150 -4.20 13.20 -17.24
CA SER A 150 -3.36 12.00 -17.37
C SER A 150 -1.88 12.36 -17.32
N SER A 151 -1.12 11.60 -16.53
CA SER A 151 0.34 11.68 -16.43
C SER A 151 0.95 10.36 -16.89
N PRO A 152 2.02 10.38 -17.70
CA PRO A 152 2.57 9.16 -18.26
C PRO A 152 3.40 8.41 -17.22
N ILE A 153 3.40 7.08 -17.35
CA ILE A 153 4.27 6.20 -16.57
C ILE A 153 5.72 6.33 -17.06
N VAL A 154 6.66 6.19 -16.14
CA VAL A 154 8.10 6.18 -16.35
C VAL A 154 8.69 5.02 -15.56
N LEU A 155 9.45 4.17 -16.25
CA LEU A 155 10.18 3.07 -15.63
C LEU A 155 11.65 3.45 -15.45
N VAL A 156 12.11 3.43 -14.21
CA VAL A 156 13.49 3.79 -13.84
C VAL A 156 14.17 2.56 -13.24
N PRO A 157 15.39 2.18 -13.67
CA PRO A 157 16.06 1.01 -13.12
C PRO A 157 16.49 1.26 -11.67
N LYS A 158 16.28 0.28 -10.79
CA LYS A 158 16.85 0.26 -9.44
C LYS A 158 18.31 -0.13 -9.53
N LYS A 159 19.16 0.65 -8.84
CA LYS A 159 20.61 0.42 -8.81
C LYS A 159 21.00 -0.88 -8.09
N SER A 160 20.15 -1.40 -7.20
CA SER A 160 20.45 -2.54 -6.34
C SER A 160 20.30 -3.89 -7.04
N ASP A 161 19.20 -4.09 -7.75
CA ASP A 161 18.76 -5.42 -8.23
C ASP A 161 18.42 -5.43 -9.72
N GLY A 162 18.59 -4.30 -10.43
CA GLY A 162 18.23 -4.17 -11.84
C GLY A 162 16.72 -4.17 -12.12
N SER A 163 15.87 -4.28 -11.09
CA SER A 163 14.41 -4.23 -11.24
C SER A 163 13.92 -2.82 -11.57
N TRP A 164 12.69 -2.68 -12.07
CA TRP A 164 12.14 -1.38 -12.44
C TRP A 164 11.39 -0.71 -11.27
N ARG A 165 11.51 0.62 -11.17
CA ARG A 165 10.61 1.47 -10.39
C ARG A 165 9.50 1.95 -11.29
N PHE A 166 8.27 1.68 -10.90
CA PHE A 166 7.08 2.21 -11.54
C PHE A 166 6.80 3.61 -10.99
N CYS A 167 7.03 4.62 -11.81
CA CYS A 167 6.84 6.03 -11.43
C CYS A 167 5.87 6.70 -12.40
N ALA A 168 5.16 7.72 -11.93
CA ALA A 168 4.36 8.60 -12.78
C ALA A 168 5.03 9.99 -12.88
N ASP A 169 5.02 10.58 -14.08
CA ASP A 169 5.61 11.89 -14.33
C ASP A 169 4.61 13.02 -14.02
N PHE A 170 4.53 13.39 -12.75
CA PHE A 170 3.61 14.43 -12.26
C PHE A 170 4.12 15.87 -12.44
N ARG A 171 5.22 16.10 -13.18
CA ARG A 171 5.81 17.45 -13.27
C ARG A 171 4.84 18.50 -13.79
N LYS A 172 4.01 18.17 -14.79
CA LYS A 172 3.03 19.12 -15.34
C LYS A 172 1.93 19.47 -14.34
N ILE A 173 1.35 18.48 -13.67
CA ILE A 173 0.30 18.73 -12.67
C ILE A 173 0.86 19.44 -11.44
N ASN A 174 2.06 19.08 -10.97
CA ASN A 174 2.71 19.73 -9.82
C ASN A 174 2.95 21.23 -10.04
N ASN A 175 3.16 21.66 -11.28
CA ASN A 175 3.30 23.09 -11.61
C ASN A 175 1.97 23.86 -11.56
N LEU A 176 0.83 23.16 -11.63
CA LEU A 176 -0.52 23.71 -11.55
C LEU A 176 -1.10 23.60 -10.13
N THR A 177 -0.60 22.67 -9.33
CA THR A 177 -1.05 22.45 -7.95
C THR A 177 -0.66 23.62 -7.06
N LYS A 178 -1.65 24.19 -6.35
CA LYS A 178 -1.40 25.19 -5.31
C LYS A 178 -0.73 24.54 -4.10
N LYS A 179 0.39 25.13 -3.67
CA LYS A 179 1.13 24.65 -2.49
C LYS A 179 0.34 24.96 -1.22
N LYS A 180 0.04 23.94 -0.43
CA LYS A 180 -0.51 24.10 0.92
C LYS A 180 0.64 24.09 1.93
N THR A 181 0.83 25.19 2.65
CA THR A 181 1.91 25.31 3.65
C THR A 181 1.50 24.76 5.03
N ARG A 182 0.22 24.44 5.25
CA ARG A 182 -0.29 23.89 6.51
C ARG A 182 -1.60 23.15 6.27
N ILE A 183 -1.75 21.97 6.87
CA ILE A 183 -3.05 21.28 6.97
C ILE A 183 -3.82 22.04 8.05
N ARG A 184 -4.79 22.87 7.66
CA ARG A 184 -5.74 23.44 8.62
C ARG A 184 -6.84 22.42 8.83
N SER A 185 -7.14 22.09 10.08
CA SER A 185 -8.35 21.35 10.41
C SER A 185 -9.58 22.15 9.95
N PRO A 186 -10.65 21.50 9.48
CA PRO A 186 -11.90 22.21 9.19
C PRO A 186 -12.42 22.88 10.49
N GLU A 187 -12.95 24.09 10.35
CA GLU A 187 -13.72 24.79 11.40
C GLU A 187 -15.09 24.14 11.63
#